data_AF-A0A0T9ZNH7-F1
#
_entry.id   AF-A0A0T9ZNH7-F1
#
_cell.length_a   1.000
_cell.length_b   1.000
_cell.length_c   1.000
_cell.angle_alpha   90.00
_cell.angle_beta   90.00
_cell.angle_gamma   90.00
#
_symmetry.space_group_name_H-M   'P 1'
#
loop_
_entity.id
_entity.type
_entity.pdbx_description
1 polymer ?
#
loop_
_entity_poly.entity_id
_entity_poly.type
_entity_poly.pdbx_seq_one_letter_code
_entity_poly.pdbx_strand_id
1 'polypeptide(L)'
;MDAVARQEPRISWAAGLRDDGTTTLLVTDLAGGWIPPHVRLPANVTLLEPTARRRDADVIDLLGAVVAVAAHESNTYVAEPGPDAPALTGDRSARSAIPKVDEFGPTLVEAVRRRDSLPRIAQAIALPAVRKTGVLENEAELLHGCITAVKESVLKAYPSHELTAVGDWMLLAAIEALIDEQDYLANYHLAWYAVTTRRGGSRGFAA
;
A
#
# COMPACT_ATOMS: atom_id res chain seq x y z
N MET A 1 16.63 7.01 -1.09
CA MET A 1 16.02 6.23 0.01
C MET A 1 15.45 7.18 1.06
N ASP A 2 16.25 8.10 1.60
CA ASP A 2 15.89 9.04 2.69
C ASP A 2 14.59 9.84 2.45
N ALA A 3 14.26 10.13 1.20
CA ALA A 3 13.04 10.85 0.83
C ALA A 3 11.73 10.16 1.29
N VAL A 4 11.67 8.83 1.26
CA VAL A 4 10.50 8.08 1.75
C VAL A 4 10.62 7.75 3.24
N ALA A 5 11.83 7.42 3.70
CA ALA A 5 12.08 7.14 5.11
C ALA A 5 11.80 8.36 6.00
N ARG A 6 12.03 9.59 5.53
CA ARG A 6 11.68 10.81 6.27
C ARG A 6 10.17 10.99 6.45
N GLN A 7 9.39 10.60 5.45
CA GLN A 7 7.92 10.70 5.53
C GLN A 7 7.36 9.65 6.49
N GLU A 8 7.98 8.47 6.56
CA GLU A 8 7.59 7.40 7.46
C GLU A 8 8.80 6.62 7.99
N PRO A 9 9.47 7.10 9.06
CA PRO A 9 10.71 6.50 9.55
C PRO A 9 10.46 5.25 10.39
N ARG A 10 9.21 4.98 10.80
CA ARG A 10 8.86 3.89 11.73
C ARG A 10 8.94 2.48 11.11
N ILE A 11 9.12 2.39 9.80
CA ILE A 11 9.21 1.12 9.05
C ILE A 11 10.50 1.06 8.25
N SER A 12 10.92 -0.15 7.91
CA SER A 12 12.11 -0.36 7.10
C SER A 12 11.81 -0.10 5.62
N TRP A 13 12.81 0.45 4.93
CA TRP A 13 12.75 0.78 3.50
C TRP A 13 14.00 0.26 2.80
N ALA A 14 13.88 -0.14 1.54
CA ALA A 14 15.05 -0.32 0.69
C ALA A 14 14.78 0.12 -0.75
N ALA A 15 15.82 0.60 -1.40
CA ALA A 15 15.84 0.87 -2.83
C ALA A 15 17.02 0.15 -3.47
N GLY A 16 16.82 -0.40 -4.66
CA GLY A 16 17.88 -1.07 -5.40
C GLY A 16 17.81 -0.83 -6.90
N LEU A 17 18.98 -0.76 -7.53
CA LEU A 17 19.12 -0.63 -8.98
C LEU A 17 19.16 -2.03 -9.61
N ARG A 18 18.30 -2.30 -10.58
CA ARG A 18 18.35 -3.54 -11.37
C ARG A 18 19.59 -3.59 -12.27
N ASP A 19 19.88 -4.78 -12.78
CA ASP A 19 20.99 -5.04 -13.71
C ASP A 19 20.84 -4.32 -15.07
N ASP A 20 19.62 -3.94 -15.45
CA ASP A 20 19.35 -3.06 -16.60
C ASP A 20 19.92 -1.62 -16.44
N GLY A 21 20.38 -1.25 -15.24
CA GLY A 21 21.00 0.04 -14.94
C GLY A 21 20.04 1.24 -14.94
N THR A 22 18.73 1.03 -15.10
CA THR A 22 17.73 2.10 -15.21
C THR A 22 16.56 1.93 -14.23
N THR A 23 16.21 0.71 -13.87
CA THR A 23 15.08 0.42 -12.99
C THR A 23 15.50 0.52 -11.52
N THR A 24 15.02 1.56 -10.84
CA THR A 24 15.14 1.69 -9.39
C THR A 24 13.91 1.11 -8.72
N LEU A 25 14.04 -0.06 -8.09
CA LEU A 25 12.99 -0.68 -7.29
C LEU A 25 12.96 -0.07 -5.89
N LEU A 26 11.78 0.27 -5.39
CA LEU A 26 11.55 0.69 -4.00
C LEU A 26 10.63 -0.31 -3.27
N VAL A 27 11.00 -0.69 -2.05
CA VAL A 27 10.25 -1.62 -1.21
C VAL A 27 10.18 -1.19 0.25
N THR A 28 9.16 -1.67 0.93
CA THR A 28 9.06 -1.78 2.39
C THR A 28 8.51 -3.17 2.73
N ASP A 29 8.94 -3.71 3.86
CA ASP A 29 8.51 -5.01 4.38
C ASP A 29 7.16 -4.93 5.13
N LEU A 30 6.54 -3.76 5.24
CA LEU A 30 5.26 -3.55 5.91
C LEU A 30 4.17 -4.54 5.46
N ALA A 31 4.06 -4.80 4.16
CA ALA A 31 3.15 -5.80 3.60
C ALA A 31 3.62 -6.29 2.22
N GLY A 32 4.77 -6.94 2.19
CA GLY A 32 5.26 -7.67 1.00
C GLY A 32 5.49 -6.80 -0.24
N GLY A 33 5.79 -5.51 -0.06
CA GLY A 33 6.02 -4.53 -1.13
C GLY A 33 4.94 -3.46 -1.31
N TRP A 34 3.82 -3.54 -0.59
CA TRP A 34 2.82 -2.48 -0.62
C TRP A 34 3.33 -1.19 0.03
N ILE A 35 3.23 -0.08 -0.69
CA ILE A 35 3.55 1.27 -0.20
C ILE A 35 2.29 1.97 0.35
N PRO A 36 2.29 2.44 1.62
CA PRO A 36 1.21 3.21 2.23
C PRO A 36 0.80 4.48 1.43
N PRO A 37 -0.47 4.92 1.55
CA PRO A 37 -0.97 6.07 0.79
C PRO A 37 -0.40 7.42 1.25
N HIS A 38 0.03 7.55 2.51
CA HIS A 38 0.60 8.81 3.02
C HIS A 38 2.05 9.05 2.58
N VAL A 39 2.71 8.04 2.01
CA VAL A 39 4.09 8.14 1.52
C VAL A 39 4.08 8.48 0.04
N ARG A 40 4.58 9.67 -0.27
CA ARG A 40 4.79 10.16 -1.63
C ARG A 40 6.09 9.61 -2.21
N LEU A 41 6.05 9.28 -3.49
CA LEU A 41 7.14 8.57 -4.17
C LEU A 41 8.06 9.51 -4.96
N PRO A 42 9.39 9.35 -4.88
CA PRO A 42 10.32 10.01 -5.78
C PRO A 42 10.03 9.68 -7.25
N ALA A 43 10.42 10.56 -8.17
CA ALA A 43 10.33 10.28 -9.60
C ALA A 43 11.07 8.99 -9.99
N ASN A 44 10.59 8.32 -11.04
CA ASN A 44 11.25 7.19 -11.71
C ASN A 44 11.48 5.93 -10.85
N VAL A 45 10.80 5.79 -9.71
CA VAL A 45 10.79 4.53 -8.95
C VAL A 45 9.80 3.52 -9.53
N THR A 46 10.15 2.25 -9.43
CA THR A 46 9.28 1.11 -9.73
C THR A 46 8.93 0.40 -8.41
N LEU A 47 7.74 -0.19 -8.34
CA LEU A 47 7.28 -0.97 -7.18
C LEU A 47 7.22 -2.45 -7.52
N LEU A 48 7.20 -3.29 -6.49
CA LEU A 48 6.88 -4.70 -6.66
C LEU A 48 5.45 -4.87 -7.16
N GLU A 49 5.23 -5.87 -8.01
CA GLU A 49 3.88 -6.26 -8.40
C GLU A 49 3.14 -6.94 -7.22
N PRO A 50 1.80 -6.78 -7.11
CA PRO A 50 1.01 -7.47 -6.12
C PRO A 50 1.10 -8.98 -6.31
N THR A 51 1.80 -9.66 -5.40
CA THR A 51 1.94 -11.12 -5.37
C THR A 51 2.13 -11.53 -3.92
N ALA A 52 1.62 -12.70 -3.55
CA ALA A 52 1.82 -13.24 -2.21
C ALA A 52 3.32 -13.50 -1.98
N ARG A 53 3.87 -12.90 -0.92
CA ARG A 53 5.26 -13.07 -0.48
C ARG A 53 5.27 -13.60 0.95
N ARG A 54 6.39 -14.20 1.36
CA ARG A 54 6.59 -14.68 2.74
C ARG A 54 6.51 -13.49 3.71
N ARG A 55 5.93 -13.69 4.90
CA ARG A 55 5.71 -12.62 5.89
C ARG A 55 7.02 -12.18 6.56
N ASP A 56 8.00 -13.06 6.60
CA ASP A 56 9.33 -12.89 7.19
C ASP A 56 10.38 -12.39 6.19
N ALA A 57 10.00 -12.04 4.95
CA ALA A 57 10.91 -11.40 4.01
C ALA A 57 11.21 -9.97 4.47
N ASP A 58 12.48 -9.70 4.76
CA ASP A 58 12.95 -8.35 5.02
C ASP A 58 13.04 -7.51 3.73
N VAL A 59 13.42 -6.23 3.87
CA VAL A 59 13.54 -5.32 2.73
C VAL A 59 14.63 -5.72 1.72
N ILE A 60 15.65 -6.47 2.12
CA ILE A 60 16.73 -6.93 1.24
C ILE A 60 16.26 -8.12 0.41
N ASP A 61 15.59 -9.07 1.05
CA ASP A 61 14.90 -10.18 0.41
C ASP A 61 13.90 -9.71 -0.65
N LEU A 62 13.16 -8.64 -0.36
CA LEU A 62 12.17 -8.06 -1.26
C LEU A 62 12.78 -7.39 -2.50
N LEU A 63 14.01 -6.88 -2.42
CA LEU A 63 14.69 -6.32 -3.59
C LEU A 63 15.03 -7.40 -4.63
N GLY A 64 15.36 -8.61 -4.18
CA GLY A 64 15.85 -9.68 -5.06
C GLY A 64 17.17 -9.31 -5.73
N ALA A 65 17.35 -9.66 -7.02
CA ALA A 65 18.58 -9.38 -7.75
C ALA A 65 18.70 -7.88 -8.12
N VAL A 66 19.70 -7.21 -7.55
CA VAL A 66 20.02 -5.79 -7.76
C VAL A 66 21.54 -5.59 -7.74
N VAL A 67 22.05 -4.59 -8.45
CA VAL A 67 23.48 -4.27 -8.55
C VAL A 67 23.94 -3.20 -7.56
N ALA A 68 23.00 -2.47 -6.96
CA ALA A 68 23.25 -1.50 -5.90
C ALA A 68 22.07 -1.47 -4.93
N VAL A 69 22.34 -1.23 -3.64
CA VAL A 69 21.34 -1.25 -2.56
C VAL A 69 21.54 -0.04 -1.64
N ALA A 70 20.43 0.59 -1.25
CA ALA A 70 20.36 1.52 -0.14
C ALA A 70 19.17 1.14 0.74
N ALA A 71 19.38 1.00 2.05
CA ALA A 71 18.33 0.60 3.00
C ALA A 71 18.30 1.54 4.21
N HIS A 72 17.11 1.66 4.80
CA HIS A 72 16.85 2.33 6.06
C HIS A 72 16.20 1.35 7.02
N GLU A 73 16.79 1.26 8.21
CA GLU A 73 16.25 0.48 9.31
C GLU A 73 15.22 1.31 10.09
N SER A 74 14.10 0.68 10.44
CA SER A 74 13.01 1.33 11.18
C SER A 74 13.51 2.12 12.40
N ASN A 75 12.92 3.30 12.63
CA ASN A 75 13.22 4.26 13.69
C ASN A 75 14.63 4.88 13.65
N THR A 76 15.41 4.64 12.61
CA THR A 76 16.66 5.37 12.38
C THR A 76 16.35 6.85 12.09
N TYR A 77 17.17 7.75 12.61
CA TYR A 77 17.04 9.17 12.32
C TYR A 77 17.35 9.45 10.85
N VAL A 78 16.51 10.25 10.20
CA VAL A 78 16.70 10.72 8.83
C VAL A 78 16.88 12.24 8.87
N ALA A 79 17.98 12.73 8.32
CA ALA A 79 18.26 14.17 8.27
C ALA A 79 17.21 14.93 7.45
N GLU A 80 17.04 16.22 7.76
CA GLU A 80 16.19 17.15 7.00
C GLU A 80 16.56 17.19 5.51
N PRO A 81 15.60 17.42 4.61
CA PRO A 81 15.86 17.40 3.18
C PRO A 81 16.78 18.56 2.78
N GLY A 82 17.88 18.23 2.10
CA GLY A 82 18.73 19.20 1.42
C GLY A 82 18.15 19.64 0.06
N PRO A 83 18.79 20.61 -0.61
CA PRO A 83 18.42 21.06 -1.96
C PRO A 83 18.48 19.97 -3.04
N ASP A 84 19.22 18.89 -2.77
CA ASP A 84 19.40 17.71 -3.61
C ASP A 84 18.37 16.60 -3.35
N ALA A 85 17.43 16.80 -2.41
CA ALA A 85 16.36 15.85 -2.16
C ALA A 85 15.50 15.65 -3.44
N PRO A 86 15.19 14.39 -3.82
CA PRO A 86 14.47 14.13 -5.05
C PRO A 86 13.02 14.63 -4.97
N ALA A 87 12.50 15.13 -6.09
CA ALA A 87 11.11 15.54 -6.21
C ALA A 87 10.15 14.35 -6.06
N LEU A 88 9.09 14.53 -5.27
CA LEU A 88 8.10 13.50 -4.92
C LEU A 88 6.94 13.43 -5.93
N THR A 89 7.27 13.18 -7.20
CA THR A 89 6.33 13.22 -8.34
C THR A 89 6.01 11.84 -8.94
N GLY A 90 6.54 10.75 -8.37
CA GLY A 90 6.48 9.41 -8.95
C GLY A 90 5.21 8.60 -8.66
N ASP A 91 4.32 9.07 -7.78
CA ASP A 91 3.16 8.29 -7.32
C ASP A 91 2.30 7.75 -8.46
N ARG A 92 1.96 8.59 -9.44
CA ARG A 92 1.09 8.19 -10.54
C ARG A 92 1.72 7.09 -11.38
N SER A 93 2.97 7.26 -11.82
CA SER A 93 3.64 6.27 -12.67
C SER A 93 3.88 4.95 -11.92
N ALA A 94 4.34 5.04 -10.68
CA ALA A 94 4.71 3.87 -9.88
C ALA A 94 3.49 3.02 -9.49
N ARG A 95 2.36 3.66 -9.16
CA ARG A 95 1.15 2.97 -8.67
C ARG A 95 0.17 2.58 -9.78
N SER A 96 0.34 3.07 -11.01
CA SER A 96 -0.52 2.74 -12.16
C SER A 96 -0.06 1.53 -12.97
N ALA A 97 1.07 0.91 -12.62
CA ALA A 97 1.62 -0.23 -13.36
C ALA A 97 0.78 -1.51 -13.24
N ILE A 98 -0.11 -1.59 -12.25
CA ILE A 98 -0.92 -2.78 -11.99
C ILE A 98 -2.10 -2.84 -12.97
N PRO A 99 -2.34 -3.99 -13.63
CA PRO A 99 -3.54 -4.20 -14.44
C PRO A 99 -4.83 -3.92 -13.67
N LYS A 100 -5.89 -3.54 -14.39
CA LYS A 100 -7.19 -3.33 -13.78
C LYS A 100 -7.72 -4.63 -13.17
N VAL A 101 -8.12 -4.58 -11.90
CA VAL A 101 -8.80 -5.67 -11.20
C VAL A 101 -10.12 -5.96 -11.92
N ASP A 102 -10.35 -7.23 -12.22
CA ASP A 102 -11.58 -7.68 -12.87
C ASP A 102 -12.79 -7.42 -11.95
N GLU A 103 -13.90 -7.01 -12.58
CA GLU A 103 -15.12 -6.60 -11.88
C GLU A 103 -14.84 -5.70 -10.66
N PHE A 104 -13.96 -4.69 -10.81
CA PHE A 104 -13.47 -3.83 -9.72
C PHE A 104 -14.54 -3.42 -8.71
N GLY A 105 -15.68 -2.91 -9.19
CA GLY A 105 -16.79 -2.46 -8.34
C GLY A 105 -17.37 -3.58 -7.48
N PRO A 106 -17.92 -4.66 -8.08
CA PRO A 106 -18.34 -5.85 -7.36
C PRO A 106 -17.28 -6.43 -6.40
N THR A 107 -16.02 -6.51 -6.85
CA THR A 107 -14.90 -7.01 -6.04
C THR A 107 -14.68 -6.17 -4.78
N LEU A 108 -14.68 -4.83 -4.89
CA LEU A 108 -14.53 -3.94 -3.75
C LEU A 108 -15.71 -4.04 -2.78
N VAL A 109 -16.94 -4.00 -3.29
CA VAL A 109 -18.15 -4.08 -2.46
C VAL A 109 -18.19 -5.40 -1.69
N GLU A 110 -17.86 -6.51 -2.35
CA GLU A 110 -17.82 -7.83 -1.71
C GLU A 110 -16.70 -7.94 -0.67
N ALA A 111 -15.53 -7.37 -0.96
CA ALA A 111 -14.43 -7.32 -0.01
C ALA A 111 -14.81 -6.56 1.26
N VAL A 112 -15.47 -5.41 1.13
CA VAL A 112 -15.98 -4.62 2.27
C VAL A 112 -17.05 -5.40 3.03
N ARG A 113 -18.04 -5.97 2.32
CA ARG A 113 -19.17 -6.69 2.93
C ARG A 113 -18.73 -7.89 3.78
N ARG A 114 -17.67 -8.60 3.39
CA ARG A 114 -17.15 -9.79 4.12
C ARG A 114 -16.25 -9.44 5.31
N ARG A 115 -15.92 -8.16 5.51
CA ARG A 115 -14.89 -7.73 6.45
C ARG A 115 -15.52 -7.15 7.72
N ASP A 116 -15.67 -8.00 8.74
CA ASP A 116 -16.30 -7.62 10.01
C ASP A 116 -15.49 -6.59 10.82
N SER A 117 -14.18 -6.48 10.57
CA SER A 117 -13.29 -5.53 11.25
C SER A 117 -13.37 -4.10 10.73
N LEU A 118 -14.03 -3.87 9.58
CA LEU A 118 -14.11 -2.52 9.01
C LEU A 118 -15.00 -1.59 9.84
N PRO A 119 -14.65 -0.29 9.93
CA PRO A 119 -15.53 0.69 10.54
C PRO A 119 -16.82 0.83 9.72
N ARG A 120 -17.93 1.14 10.41
CA ARG A 120 -19.26 1.27 9.78
C ARG A 120 -19.29 2.22 8.58
N ILE A 121 -18.44 3.26 8.59
CA ILE A 121 -18.34 4.22 7.49
C ILE A 121 -17.98 3.54 6.17
N ALA A 122 -17.07 2.55 6.17
CA ALA A 122 -16.69 1.82 4.97
C ALA A 122 -17.88 1.06 4.37
N GLN A 123 -18.71 0.43 5.22
CA GLN A 123 -19.92 -0.28 4.79
C GLN A 123 -20.94 0.69 4.17
N ALA A 124 -21.06 1.90 4.72
CA ALA A 124 -22.01 2.90 4.25
C ALA A 124 -21.64 3.46 2.86
N ILE A 125 -20.36 3.74 2.64
CA ILE A 125 -19.93 4.52 1.45
C ILE A 125 -19.28 3.70 0.34
N ALA A 126 -18.95 2.41 0.56
CA ALA A 126 -18.32 1.59 -0.48
C ALA A 126 -19.15 1.49 -1.76
N LEU A 127 -20.45 1.21 -1.65
CA LEU A 127 -21.34 1.13 -2.82
C LEU A 127 -21.59 2.50 -3.47
N PRO A 128 -21.88 3.59 -2.72
CA PRO A 128 -21.92 4.94 -3.27
C PRO A 128 -20.65 5.36 -4.03
N ALA A 129 -19.47 5.09 -3.47
CA ALA A 129 -18.19 5.41 -4.09
C ALA A 129 -18.02 4.64 -5.42
N VAL A 130 -18.33 3.33 -5.45
CA VAL A 130 -18.30 2.52 -6.67
C VAL A 130 -19.28 3.00 -7.73
N ARG A 131 -20.46 3.45 -7.33
CA ARG A 131 -21.48 3.98 -8.25
C ARG A 131 -21.24 5.44 -8.65
N LYS A 132 -20.23 6.11 -8.09
CA LYS A 132 -19.93 7.54 -8.29
C LYS A 132 -21.16 8.43 -8.03
N THR A 133 -21.93 8.12 -6.99
CA THR A 133 -23.15 8.87 -6.63
C THR A 133 -22.90 10.05 -5.69
N GLY A 134 -21.64 10.30 -5.32
CA GLY A 134 -21.24 11.28 -4.31
C GLY A 134 -21.30 10.71 -2.89
N VAL A 135 -20.44 11.27 -2.03
CA VAL A 135 -20.31 10.99 -0.59
C VAL A 135 -20.33 12.34 0.12
N LEU A 136 -20.95 12.43 1.29
CA LEU A 136 -21.00 13.69 2.04
C LEU A 136 -19.62 14.05 2.61
N GLU A 137 -19.35 15.33 2.79
CA GLU A 137 -18.06 15.79 3.33
C GLU A 137 -17.76 15.18 4.71
N ASN A 138 -18.75 15.12 5.60
CA ASN A 138 -18.60 14.52 6.93
C ASN A 138 -18.32 13.00 6.88
N GLU A 139 -18.79 12.31 5.84
CA GLU A 139 -18.51 10.89 5.60
C GLU A 139 -17.07 10.70 5.12
N ALA A 140 -16.58 11.59 4.25
CA ALA A 140 -15.20 11.62 3.79
C ALA A 140 -14.23 11.94 4.94
N GLU A 141 -14.54 12.93 5.78
CA GLU A 141 -13.77 13.25 6.99
C GLU A 141 -13.71 12.07 7.96
N LEU A 142 -14.84 11.38 8.17
CA LEU A 142 -14.90 10.20 9.05
C LEU A 142 -14.08 9.03 8.47
N LEU A 143 -14.12 8.82 7.14
CA LEU A 143 -13.29 7.84 6.46
C LEU A 143 -11.79 8.15 6.67
N HIS A 144 -11.39 9.40 6.43
CA HIS A 144 -10.01 9.86 6.60
C HIS A 144 -9.51 9.67 8.05
N GLY A 145 -10.37 9.97 9.03
CA GLY A 145 -10.10 9.71 10.44
C GLY A 145 -9.86 8.22 10.73
N CYS A 146 -10.66 7.34 10.12
CA CYS A 146 -10.48 5.89 10.23
C CYS A 146 -9.17 5.41 9.57
N ILE A 147 -8.80 5.96 8.41
CA ILE A 147 -7.52 5.68 7.73
C ILE A 147 -6.35 6.08 8.62
N THR A 148 -6.41 7.27 9.22
CA THR A 148 -5.38 7.74 10.14
C THR A 148 -5.28 6.85 11.39
N ALA A 149 -6.41 6.42 11.95
CA ALA A 149 -6.42 5.55 13.13
C ALA A 149 -5.81 4.17 12.84
N VAL A 150 -6.16 3.54 11.72
CA VAL A 150 -5.57 2.23 11.34
C VAL A 150 -4.09 2.36 10.98
N LYS A 151 -3.69 3.43 10.29
CA LYS A 151 -2.28 3.77 10.04
C LYS A 151 -1.49 3.78 11.33
N GLU A 152 -1.93 4.58 12.30
CA GLU A 152 -1.24 4.71 13.59
C GLU A 152 -1.23 3.39 14.38
N SER A 153 -2.31 2.62 14.35
CA SER A 153 -2.35 1.31 14.99
C SER A 153 -1.36 0.33 14.38
N VAL A 154 -1.28 0.26 13.04
CA VAL A 154 -0.37 -0.64 12.32
C VAL A 154 1.07 -0.25 12.57
N LEU A 155 1.43 1.03 12.39
CA LEU A 155 2.80 1.49 12.48
C LEU A 155 3.35 1.46 13.92
N LYS A 156 2.49 1.61 14.94
CA LYS A 156 2.89 1.40 16.35
C LYS A 156 3.15 -0.06 16.68
N ALA A 157 2.47 -0.99 16.00
CA ALA A 157 2.62 -2.42 16.22
C ALA A 157 3.75 -3.04 15.39
N TYR A 158 4.25 -2.35 14.37
CA TYR A 158 5.35 -2.80 13.52
C TYR A 158 6.62 -3.10 14.35
N PRO A 159 7.34 -4.21 14.08
CA PRO A 159 7.13 -5.18 12.99
C PRO A 159 6.14 -6.32 13.32
N SER A 160 5.53 -6.31 14.49
CA SER A 160 4.58 -7.32 14.99
C SER A 160 3.12 -7.02 14.64
N HIS A 161 2.87 -6.20 13.60
CA HIS A 161 1.54 -5.80 13.18
C HIS A 161 0.79 -6.93 12.48
N GLU A 162 -0.53 -6.93 12.61
CA GLU A 162 -1.40 -7.92 12.00
C GLU A 162 -1.78 -7.55 10.56
N LEU A 163 -1.63 -8.49 9.61
CA LEU A 163 -2.00 -8.28 8.21
C LEU A 163 -3.51 -8.01 8.04
N THR A 164 -4.34 -8.43 9.00
CA THR A 164 -5.75 -8.04 9.04
C THR A 164 -5.89 -6.52 9.17
N ALA A 165 -5.15 -5.85 10.05
CA ALA A 165 -5.23 -4.39 10.16
C ALA A 165 -4.69 -3.70 8.89
N VAL A 166 -3.63 -4.24 8.28
CA VAL A 166 -3.10 -3.70 7.01
C VAL A 166 -4.10 -3.85 5.87
N GLY A 167 -4.78 -4.99 5.76
CA GLY A 167 -5.83 -5.16 4.76
C GLY A 167 -7.01 -4.22 4.99
N ASP A 168 -7.33 -3.86 6.23
CA ASP A 168 -8.39 -2.87 6.52
C ASP A 168 -7.95 -1.50 6.00
N TRP A 169 -6.70 -1.13 6.27
CA TRP A 169 -6.09 0.09 5.74
C TRP A 169 -6.11 0.14 4.21
N MET A 170 -5.76 -0.96 3.53
CA MET A 170 -5.82 -1.03 2.06
C MET A 170 -7.24 -0.79 1.53
N LEU A 171 -8.27 -1.41 2.12
CA LEU A 171 -9.65 -1.20 1.67
C LEU A 171 -10.14 0.24 1.92
N LEU A 172 -9.81 0.81 3.08
CA LEU A 172 -10.18 2.20 3.38
C LEU A 172 -9.49 3.17 2.40
N ALA A 173 -8.20 2.96 2.11
CA ALA A 173 -7.46 3.75 1.13
C ALA A 173 -8.01 3.58 -0.30
N ALA A 174 -8.52 2.40 -0.65
CA ALA A 174 -9.16 2.18 -1.95
C ALA A 174 -10.47 2.98 -2.07
N ILE A 175 -11.27 3.05 -1.00
CA ILE A 175 -12.51 3.82 -0.97
C ILE A 175 -12.22 5.32 -1.05
N GLU A 176 -11.26 5.82 -0.27
CA GLU A 176 -10.85 7.24 -0.27
C GLU A 176 -10.38 7.66 -1.67
N ALA A 177 -9.49 6.87 -2.29
CA ALA A 177 -9.03 7.12 -3.64
C ALA A 177 -10.18 7.13 -4.68
N LEU A 178 -11.24 6.36 -4.46
CA LEU A 178 -12.39 6.32 -5.36
C LEU A 178 -13.29 7.57 -5.21
N ILE A 179 -13.40 8.11 -4.00
CA ILE A 179 -14.08 9.38 -3.71
C ILE A 179 -13.30 10.54 -4.35
N ASP A 180 -11.97 10.48 -4.31
CA ASP A 180 -11.06 11.48 -4.92
C ASP A 180 -10.90 11.36 -6.44
N GLU A 181 -11.71 10.50 -7.10
CA GLU A 181 -11.64 10.22 -8.54
C GLU A 181 -10.27 9.68 -9.02
N GLN A 182 -9.52 9.03 -8.13
CA GLN A 182 -8.24 8.39 -8.40
C GLN A 182 -8.41 6.88 -8.62
N ASP A 183 -9.18 6.50 -9.65
CA ASP A 183 -9.51 5.09 -9.97
C ASP A 183 -8.26 4.18 -10.06
N TYR A 184 -7.12 4.69 -10.54
CA TYR A 184 -5.86 3.95 -10.62
C TYR A 184 -5.28 3.61 -9.23
N LEU A 185 -5.43 4.51 -8.27
CA LEU A 185 -4.95 4.33 -6.90
C LEU A 185 -5.89 3.40 -6.13
N ALA A 186 -7.20 3.54 -6.35
CA ALA A 186 -8.18 2.59 -5.83
C ALA A 186 -7.90 1.16 -6.33
N ASN A 187 -7.58 1.01 -7.63
CA ASN A 187 -7.15 -0.26 -8.22
C ASN A 187 -5.88 -0.81 -7.56
N TYR A 188 -4.87 0.05 -7.36
CA TYR A 188 -3.62 -0.32 -6.69
C TYR A 188 -3.88 -0.91 -5.29
N HIS A 189 -4.67 -0.22 -4.46
CA HIS A 189 -4.97 -0.67 -3.11
C HIS A 189 -5.79 -1.97 -3.08
N LEU A 190 -6.77 -2.12 -3.98
CA LEU A 190 -7.59 -3.32 -4.06
C LEU A 190 -6.79 -4.55 -4.52
N ALA A 191 -5.89 -4.38 -5.50
CA ALA A 191 -5.02 -5.46 -5.96
C ALA A 191 -4.09 -5.96 -4.84
N TRP A 192 -3.52 -5.03 -4.06
CA TRP A 192 -2.69 -5.38 -2.90
C TRP A 192 -3.49 -6.01 -1.76
N TYR A 193 -4.72 -5.55 -1.52
CA TYR A 193 -5.63 -6.18 -0.56
C TYR A 193 -5.88 -7.65 -0.89
N ALA A 194 -6.12 -7.98 -2.17
CA ALA A 194 -6.41 -9.33 -2.62
C ALA A 194 -5.27 -10.31 -2.33
N VAL A 195 -4.02 -9.90 -2.53
CA VAL A 195 -2.85 -10.76 -2.25
C VAL A 195 -2.48 -10.81 -0.77
N THR A 196 -2.75 -9.74 -0.01
CA THR A 196 -2.47 -9.66 1.44
C THR A 196 -3.42 -10.52 2.26
N THR A 197 -4.68 -10.62 1.83
CA THR A 197 -5.72 -11.39 2.54
C THR A 197 -5.97 -12.78 1.95
N ARG A 198 -5.21 -13.15 0.91
CA ARG A 198 -5.27 -14.50 0.34
C ARG A 198 -4.85 -15.49 1.43
N ARG A 199 -5.83 -16.21 1.99
CA ARG A 199 -5.53 -17.37 2.85
C ARG A 199 -4.65 -18.31 2.05
N GLY A 200 -3.51 -18.71 2.61
CA GLY A 200 -2.64 -19.72 2.00
C GLY A 200 -3.50 -20.93 1.64
N GLY A 201 -3.77 -21.09 0.34
CA GLY A 201 -4.65 -22.12 -0.16
C GLY A 201 -4.09 -23.48 0.24
N SER A 202 -4.93 -24.25 0.93
CA SER A 202 -4.75 -25.65 1.26
C SER A 202 -4.07 -26.40 0.11
N ARG A 203 -3.00 -27.14 0.43
CA ARG A 203 -2.47 -28.21 -0.43
C ARG A 203 -3.66 -29.03 -0.92
N GLY A 204 -3.86 -29.04 -2.23
CA GLY A 204 -4.95 -29.74 -2.88
C GLY A 204 -4.97 -31.22 -2.50
N PHE A 205 -6.17 -31.73 -2.22
CA PHE A 205 -6.47 -33.14 -2.34
C PHE A 205 -6.12 -33.57 -3.77
N ALA A 206 -5.14 -34.48 -3.90
CA ALA A 206 -5.00 -35.29 -5.09
C ALA A 206 -6.04 -36.42 -4.99
N ALA A 207 -6.89 -36.50 -6.01
CA ALA A 207 -7.57 -37.74 -6.39
C ALA A 207 -6.64 -38.54 -7.31
#